data_AF-A0A6L8QCH4-F1
#
_entry.id   AF-A0A6L8QCH4-F1
#
_cell.length_a   1.000
_cell.length_b   1.000
_cell.length_c   1.000
_cell.angle_alpha   90.00
_cell.angle_beta   90.00
_cell.angle_gamma   90.00
#
_symmetry.space_group_name_H-M   'P 1'
#
loop_
_entity.id
_entity.type
_entity.pdbx_description
1 polymer ?
#
loop_
_entity_poly.entity_id
_entity_poly.type
_entity_poly.pdbx_seq_one_letter_code
_entity_poly.pdbx_strand_id
1 'polypeptide(L)'
;MKLFTALTILSLFMIPGLSQARSGYDYQLYKNHENYGIVIFPKKSIHKDLSDYIASLSFVEVQSGRAVMRRGTKNENETLMIPIEVQKKYSIEKFIVIQVLSQREMMIGIYDPEWGLTLPSATFGMEALKQNIPRTLNTFRGNNPQRQTGLNIRKSIFVNFLPEPGYNKRKRPYYY
;
A
#
# COMPACT_ATOMS: atom_id res chain seq x y z
N MET A 1 -26.52 62.71 4.18
CA MET A 1 -25.64 62.04 5.18
C MET A 1 -26.16 60.61 5.32
N LYS A 2 -25.80 59.64 4.46
CA LYS A 2 -24.56 58.83 4.42
C LYS A 2 -24.06 58.40 5.80
N LEU A 3 -24.68 57.36 6.36
CA LEU A 3 -24.11 56.58 7.47
C LEU A 3 -24.35 55.08 7.21
N PHE A 4 -23.31 54.46 6.64
CA PHE A 4 -22.89 53.06 6.82
C PHE A 4 -23.83 51.90 6.40
N THR A 5 -24.06 51.79 5.10
CA THR A 5 -24.09 50.49 4.43
C THR A 5 -22.68 49.85 4.47
N ALA A 6 -22.36 49.11 5.52
CA ALA A 6 -21.20 48.20 5.55
C ALA A 6 -21.22 47.29 6.79
N LEU A 7 -22.31 46.55 7.03
CA LEU A 7 -22.20 45.34 7.85
C LEU A 7 -21.75 44.19 6.95
N THR A 8 -20.47 44.29 6.60
CA THR A 8 -19.52 43.18 6.48
C THR A 8 -20.15 41.80 6.30
N ILE A 9 -20.21 41.42 5.02
CA ILE A 9 -20.01 40.08 4.51
C ILE A 9 -18.80 39.44 5.22
N LEU A 10 -19.02 38.81 6.38
CA LEU A 10 -18.02 38.03 7.09
C LEU A 10 -18.66 36.75 7.65
N SER A 11 -19.43 36.06 6.81
CA SER A 11 -19.94 34.72 7.11
C SER A 11 -19.53 33.67 6.07
N LEU A 12 -18.72 34.02 5.06
CA LEU A 12 -18.48 33.16 3.89
C LEU A 12 -17.14 32.41 3.85
N PHE A 13 -16.33 32.40 4.91
CA PHE A 13 -15.04 31.69 4.89
C PHE A 13 -14.74 30.85 6.13
N MET A 14 -15.76 30.44 6.88
CA MET A 14 -15.65 29.34 7.84
C MET A 14 -16.26 28.08 7.24
N ILE A 15 -15.70 27.62 6.12
CA ILE A 15 -15.65 26.18 5.90
C ILE A 15 -14.52 25.74 6.83
N PRO A 16 -14.78 25.06 7.97
CA PRO A 16 -13.72 24.29 8.59
C PRO A 16 -13.32 23.32 7.49
N GLY A 17 -12.17 23.59 6.86
CA GLY A 17 -11.57 22.65 5.95
C GLY A 17 -11.62 21.33 6.69
N LEU A 18 -12.28 20.34 6.09
CA LEU A 18 -12.09 18.95 6.47
C LEU A 18 -10.59 18.72 6.31
N SER A 19 -9.84 19.04 7.35
CA SER A 19 -8.49 18.58 7.56
C SER A 19 -8.66 17.13 7.95
N GLN A 20 -9.09 16.31 6.97
CA GLN A 20 -8.73 14.91 6.98
C GLN A 20 -7.23 14.93 7.19
N ALA A 21 -6.78 14.43 8.34
CA ALA A 21 -5.38 14.41 8.74
C ALA A 21 -4.57 13.89 7.54
N ARG A 22 -3.95 14.83 6.81
CA ARG A 22 -3.28 14.56 5.55
C ARG A 22 -1.98 13.90 5.95
N SER A 23 -2.00 12.59 6.09
CA SER A 23 -0.82 11.79 6.41
C SER A 23 0.36 12.24 5.55
N GLY A 24 1.40 12.75 6.20
CA GLY A 24 2.35 13.70 5.61
C GLY A 24 3.49 13.10 4.77
N TYR A 25 3.38 11.85 4.32
CA TYR A 25 4.46 11.20 3.59
C TYR A 25 4.23 11.19 2.09
N ASP A 26 5.24 11.64 1.35
CA ASP A 26 5.30 11.45 -0.09
C ASP A 26 5.58 9.97 -0.40
N TYR A 27 4.90 9.42 -1.40
CA TYR A 27 5.11 8.07 -1.89
C TYR A 27 5.75 8.07 -3.29
N GLN A 28 6.36 6.94 -3.63
CA GLN A 28 6.65 6.55 -5.00
C GLN A 28 5.84 5.30 -5.36
N LEU A 29 5.12 5.33 -6.48
CA LEU A 29 4.40 4.20 -7.03
C LEU A 29 5.19 3.60 -8.19
N TYR A 30 5.36 2.29 -8.10
CA TYR A 30 5.91 1.45 -9.15
C TYR A 30 4.84 0.50 -9.67
N LYS A 31 4.91 0.17 -10.95
CA LYS A 31 3.99 -0.76 -11.62
C LYS A 31 4.75 -1.70 -12.53
N ASN A 32 4.29 -2.95 -12.63
CA ASN A 32 4.80 -3.91 -13.60
C ASN A 32 3.84 -4.13 -14.79
N HIS A 33 4.24 -4.99 -15.72
CA HIS A 33 3.44 -5.34 -16.91
C HIS A 33 2.14 -6.10 -16.60
N GLU A 34 2.04 -6.70 -15.40
CA GLU A 34 0.83 -7.41 -14.93
C GLU A 34 -0.16 -6.49 -14.22
N ASN A 35 0.11 -5.19 -14.18
CA ASN A 35 -0.66 -4.18 -13.44
C ASN A 35 -0.68 -4.40 -11.91
N TYR A 36 0.35 -5.04 -11.35
CA TYR A 36 0.57 -5.04 -9.91
C TYR A 36 1.34 -3.77 -9.49
N GLY A 37 1.06 -3.29 -8.29
CA GLY A 37 1.70 -2.09 -7.73
C GLY A 37 2.66 -2.39 -6.59
N ILE A 38 3.72 -1.60 -6.51
CA ILE A 38 4.50 -1.44 -5.28
C ILE A 38 4.46 0.03 -4.92
N VAL A 39 3.97 0.35 -3.73
CA VAL A 39 3.99 1.71 -3.19
C VAL A 39 5.00 1.78 -2.06
N ILE A 40 5.92 2.74 -2.14
CA ILE A 40 6.96 2.93 -1.15
C ILE A 40 6.86 4.32 -0.55
N PHE A 41 6.89 4.41 0.77
CA PHE A 41 6.96 5.67 1.49
C PHE A 41 7.84 5.55 2.75
N PRO A 42 8.40 6.66 3.23
CA PRO A 42 8.46 7.95 2.54
C PRO A 42 9.44 7.89 1.36
N LYS A 43 9.09 8.55 0.24
CA LYS A 43 9.86 8.56 -1.01
C LYS A 43 11.34 8.92 -0.79
N LYS A 44 11.61 9.88 0.09
CA LYS A 44 12.96 10.34 0.43
C LYS A 44 13.85 9.28 1.10
N SER A 45 13.26 8.20 1.63
CA SER A 45 13.98 7.12 2.31
C SER A 45 14.23 5.91 1.40
N ILE A 46 13.86 5.99 0.12
CA ILE A 46 14.16 4.95 -0.86
C ILE A 46 15.67 4.97 -1.14
N HIS A 47 16.37 4.03 -0.54
CA HIS A 47 17.80 3.84 -0.73
C HIS A 47 18.08 2.99 -1.98
N LYS A 48 19.31 3.07 -2.49
CA LYS A 48 19.69 2.49 -3.78
C LYS A 48 19.42 0.98 -3.87
N ASP A 49 19.77 0.19 -2.85
CA ASP A 49 19.55 -1.26 -2.85
C ASP A 49 18.06 -1.62 -2.99
N LEU A 50 17.16 -0.89 -2.30
CA LEU A 50 15.73 -1.07 -2.48
C LEU A 50 15.30 -0.72 -3.91
N SER A 51 15.73 0.44 -4.43
CA SER A 51 15.38 0.88 -5.79
C SER A 51 15.86 -0.10 -6.86
N ASP A 52 17.11 -0.54 -6.77
CA ASP A 52 17.72 -1.51 -7.69
C ASP A 52 16.97 -2.85 -7.64
N TYR A 53 16.61 -3.30 -6.44
CA TYR A 53 15.83 -4.53 -6.28
C TYR A 53 14.44 -4.43 -6.91
N ILE A 54 13.71 -3.34 -6.68
CA ILE A 54 12.40 -3.13 -7.31
C ILE A 54 12.53 -3.11 -8.84
N ALA A 55 13.53 -2.42 -9.39
CA ALA A 55 13.81 -2.42 -10.82
C ALA A 55 14.12 -3.82 -11.37
N SER A 56 14.85 -4.65 -10.61
CA SER A 56 15.18 -6.04 -10.99
C SER A 56 13.94 -6.93 -11.17
N LEU A 57 12.82 -6.57 -10.52
CA LEU A 57 11.53 -7.24 -10.65
C LEU A 57 10.69 -6.71 -11.83
N SER A 58 11.28 -5.91 -12.73
CA SER A 58 10.59 -5.27 -13.87
C SER A 58 9.45 -4.33 -13.45
N PHE A 59 9.60 -3.69 -12.29
CA PHE A 59 8.72 -2.61 -11.84
C PHE A 59 9.31 -1.27 -12.29
N VAL A 60 8.48 -0.43 -12.90
CA VAL A 60 8.87 0.92 -13.35
C VAL A 60 8.15 1.98 -12.53
N GLU A 61 8.81 3.10 -12.29
CA GLU A 61 8.19 4.26 -11.67
C GLU A 61 7.08 4.83 -12.54
N VAL A 62 5.90 5.10 -11.95
CA VAL A 62 4.77 5.65 -12.71
C VAL A 62 4.21 6.95 -12.14
N GLN A 63 4.24 7.15 -10.81
CA GLN A 63 3.76 8.38 -10.20
C GLN A 63 4.30 8.56 -8.77
N SER A 64 4.57 9.81 -8.39
CA SER A 64 4.73 10.20 -6.98
C SER A 64 3.55 11.07 -6.53
N GLY A 65 3.31 11.12 -5.23
CA GLY A 65 2.28 11.97 -4.65
C GLY A 65 2.28 11.89 -3.14
N ARG A 66 1.24 12.43 -2.51
CA ARG A 66 1.05 12.29 -1.05
C ARG A 66 0.21 11.07 -0.73
N ALA A 67 0.68 10.26 0.21
CA ALA A 67 -0.05 9.10 0.66
C ALA A 67 -1.30 9.53 1.45
N VAL A 68 -2.34 8.72 1.38
CA VAL A 68 -3.57 8.89 2.15
C VAL A 68 -3.76 7.71 3.07
N MET A 69 -4.24 7.97 4.28
CA MET A 69 -4.65 6.91 5.19
C MET A 69 -5.84 6.17 4.59
N ARG A 70 -5.73 4.86 4.44
CA ARG A 70 -6.81 3.99 3.96
C ARG A 70 -7.11 2.92 4.99
N ARG A 71 -8.39 2.70 5.22
CA ARG A 71 -8.89 1.59 6.02
C ARG A 71 -9.25 0.43 5.11
N GLY A 72 -8.96 -0.79 5.57
CA GLY A 72 -9.43 -2.01 4.94
C GLY A 72 -10.97 -2.06 4.95
N THR A 73 -11.55 -2.85 4.04
CA THR A 73 -13.01 -2.97 3.84
C THR A 73 -13.79 -3.38 5.08
N LYS A 74 -13.15 -4.04 6.05
CA LYS A 74 -13.75 -4.43 7.34
C LYS A 74 -13.46 -3.45 8.49
N ASN A 75 -12.84 -2.29 8.20
CA ASN A 75 -12.27 -1.37 9.21
C ASN A 75 -11.29 -2.04 10.19
N GLU A 76 -10.82 -3.26 9.91
CA GLU A 76 -9.94 -4.00 10.80
C GLU A 76 -8.52 -3.42 10.83
N ASN A 77 -8.07 -2.84 9.70
CA ASN A 77 -6.68 -2.38 9.51
C ASN A 77 -6.65 -1.01 8.82
N GLU A 78 -5.63 -0.20 9.14
CA GLU A 78 -5.35 1.05 8.43
C GLU A 78 -3.86 1.16 8.05
N THR A 79 -3.58 1.72 6.87
CA THR A 79 -2.22 2.04 6.44
C THR A 79 -2.21 3.20 5.46
N LEU A 80 -1.01 3.72 5.18
CA LEU A 80 -0.79 4.70 4.13
C LEU A 80 -0.73 4.04 2.76
N MET A 81 -1.49 4.59 1.82
CA MET A 81 -1.59 4.08 0.45
C MET A 81 -1.67 5.23 -0.55
N ILE A 82 -1.67 4.89 -1.84
CA ILE A 82 -1.97 5.85 -2.91
C ILE A 82 -3.45 6.28 -2.87
N PRO A 83 -3.79 7.50 -3.34
CA PRO A 83 -5.17 7.91 -3.54
C PRO A 83 -5.93 6.99 -4.50
N ILE A 84 -7.24 6.84 -4.29
CA ILE A 84 -8.08 5.94 -5.09
C ILE A 84 -8.15 6.37 -6.57
N GLU A 85 -8.01 7.66 -6.84
CA GLU A 85 -7.97 8.24 -8.18
C GLU A 85 -6.72 7.78 -8.93
N VAL A 86 -5.57 7.74 -8.23
CA VAL A 86 -4.30 7.27 -8.80
C VAL A 86 -4.36 5.76 -9.03
N GLN A 87 -4.92 5.01 -8.09
CA GLN A 87 -5.17 3.59 -8.26
C GLN A 87 -5.98 3.30 -9.53
N LYS A 88 -7.11 4.01 -9.73
CA LYS A 88 -7.95 3.87 -10.92
C LYS A 88 -7.22 4.30 -12.20
N LYS A 89 -6.48 5.41 -12.16
CA LYS A 89 -5.73 5.95 -13.30
C LYS A 89 -4.74 4.93 -13.90
N TYR A 90 -4.11 4.09 -13.07
CA TYR A 90 -3.14 3.10 -13.51
C TYR A 90 -3.66 1.66 -13.55
N SER A 91 -4.97 1.46 -13.32
CA SER A 91 -5.61 0.14 -13.30
C SER A 91 -4.90 -0.88 -12.39
N ILE A 92 -4.44 -0.43 -11.23
CA ILE A 92 -3.73 -1.31 -10.28
C ILE A 92 -4.72 -1.80 -9.22
N GLU A 93 -4.92 -3.10 -9.12
CA GLU A 93 -5.87 -3.65 -8.15
C GLU A 93 -5.21 -4.21 -6.90
N LYS A 94 -3.99 -4.74 -7.04
CA LYS A 94 -3.23 -5.40 -5.97
C LYS A 94 -1.91 -4.69 -5.74
N PHE A 95 -1.59 -4.42 -4.47
CA PHE A 95 -0.41 -3.65 -4.10
C PHE A 95 0.40 -4.35 -3.01
N ILE A 96 1.72 -4.19 -3.10
CA ILE A 96 2.62 -4.34 -1.96
C ILE A 96 2.90 -2.93 -1.45
N VAL A 97 2.73 -2.73 -0.15
CA VAL A 97 2.93 -1.47 0.56
C VAL A 97 4.22 -1.59 1.36
N ILE A 98 5.21 -0.75 1.10
CA ILE A 98 6.50 -0.76 1.79
C ILE A 98 6.68 0.57 2.52
N GLN A 99 6.69 0.50 3.85
CA GLN A 99 7.05 1.62 4.70
C GLN A 99 8.52 1.49 5.12
N VAL A 100 9.36 2.41 4.65
CA VAL A 100 10.78 2.43 5.04
C VAL A 100 10.92 3.17 6.36
N LEU A 101 11.38 2.46 7.40
CA LEU A 101 11.66 3.03 8.72
C LEU A 101 13.11 3.48 8.82
N SER A 102 14.03 2.66 8.31
CA SER A 102 15.47 2.94 8.25
C SER A 102 16.09 2.24 7.04
N GLN A 103 17.42 2.35 6.87
CA GLN A 103 18.14 1.60 5.81
C GLN A 103 18.04 0.07 5.98
N ARG A 104 17.75 -0.42 7.19
CA ARG A 104 17.72 -1.85 7.50
C ARG A 104 16.34 -2.40 7.84
N GLU A 105 15.38 -1.51 8.07
CA GLU A 105 14.07 -1.88 8.59
C GLU A 105 12.95 -1.28 7.76
N MET A 106 12.05 -2.15 7.33
CA MET A 106 10.87 -1.81 6.53
C MET A 106 9.67 -2.57 7.07
N MET A 107 8.49 -1.94 7.07
CA MET A 107 7.23 -2.64 7.30
C MET A 107 6.56 -2.92 5.96
N ILE A 108 5.95 -4.09 5.85
CA ILE A 108 5.35 -4.55 4.60
C ILE A 108 3.88 -4.88 4.83
N GLY A 109 3.02 -4.25 4.05
CA GLY A 109 1.61 -4.54 3.93
C GLY A 109 1.27 -5.02 2.53
N ILE A 110 0.16 -5.73 2.40
CA ILE A 110 -0.38 -6.25 1.14
C ILE A 110 -1.82 -5.78 1.05
N TYR A 111 -2.19 -5.22 -0.10
CA TYR A 111 -3.57 -4.96 -0.42
C TYR A 111 -4.02 -5.87 -1.56
N ASP A 112 -5.08 -6.62 -1.30
CA ASP A 112 -5.81 -7.37 -2.30
C ASP A 112 -7.31 -7.05 -2.14
N PRO A 113 -8.07 -6.76 -3.21
CA PRO A 113 -9.50 -6.49 -3.10
C PRO A 113 -10.30 -7.60 -2.40
N GLU A 114 -9.88 -8.86 -2.52
CA GLU A 114 -10.56 -10.01 -1.92
C GLU A 114 -10.24 -10.17 -0.42
N TRP A 115 -8.99 -9.90 -0.02
CA TRP A 115 -8.53 -10.13 1.36
C TRP A 115 -8.53 -8.86 2.20
N GLY A 116 -8.64 -7.71 1.55
CA GLY A 116 -8.46 -6.40 2.15
C GLY A 116 -6.99 -6.06 2.35
N LEU A 117 -6.77 -5.03 3.16
CA LEU A 117 -5.45 -4.60 3.54
C LEU A 117 -4.93 -5.48 4.68
N THR A 118 -3.75 -6.09 4.51
CA THR A 118 -3.02 -6.70 5.61
C THR A 118 -2.36 -5.59 6.44
N LEU A 119 -2.23 -5.81 7.75
CA LEU A 119 -1.47 -4.91 8.59
C LEU A 119 -0.04 -4.78 8.03
N PRO A 120 0.54 -3.56 8.01
CA PRO A 120 1.98 -3.45 7.95
C PRO A 120 2.52 -4.25 9.15
N SER A 121 3.08 -5.41 8.81
CA SER A 121 3.48 -6.43 9.78
C SER A 121 4.86 -6.09 10.34
N ALA A 122 5.50 -7.05 11.02
CA ALA A 122 6.81 -6.90 11.66
C ALA A 122 7.84 -6.14 10.81
N THR A 123 8.88 -5.63 11.45
CA THR A 123 9.97 -5.00 10.72
C THR A 123 10.81 -6.06 10.01
N PHE A 124 11.07 -5.83 8.73
CA PHE A 124 11.82 -6.71 7.85
C PHE A 124 13.01 -5.98 7.25
N GLY A 125 14.11 -6.72 7.06
CA GLY A 125 15.25 -6.27 6.28
C GLY A 125 15.14 -6.64 4.80
N MET A 126 16.15 -6.23 4.03
CA MET A 126 16.21 -6.46 2.58
C MET A 126 16.14 -7.95 2.20
N GLU A 127 16.80 -8.83 2.96
CA GLU A 127 16.79 -10.27 2.67
C GLU A 127 15.40 -10.89 2.78
N ALA A 128 14.63 -10.50 3.80
CA ALA A 128 13.25 -10.95 3.97
C ALA A 128 12.36 -10.40 2.84
N LEU A 129 12.58 -9.15 2.43
CA LEU A 129 11.86 -8.54 1.31
C LEU A 129 12.14 -9.26 -0.02
N LYS A 130 13.41 -9.58 -0.30
CA LYS A 130 13.85 -10.33 -1.49
C LYS A 130 13.19 -11.69 -1.61
N GLN A 131 12.94 -12.37 -0.49
CA GLN A 131 12.30 -13.68 -0.46
C GLN A 131 10.78 -13.61 -0.58
N ASN A 132 10.16 -12.60 0.02
CA ASN A 132 8.71 -12.58 0.17
C ASN A 132 7.98 -11.81 -0.94
N ILE A 133 8.58 -10.78 -1.55
CA ILE A 133 7.93 -10.09 -2.67
C ILE A 133 7.61 -11.05 -3.82
N PRO A 134 8.52 -11.93 -4.29
CA PRO A 134 8.18 -12.90 -5.34
C PRO A 134 7.09 -13.88 -4.92
N ARG A 135 7.03 -14.27 -3.63
CA ARG A 135 5.95 -15.11 -3.10
C ARG A 135 4.61 -14.39 -3.16
N THR A 136 4.53 -13.14 -2.72
CA THR A 136 3.33 -12.32 -2.79
C THR A 136 2.87 -12.14 -4.24
N LEU A 137 3.79 -11.86 -5.18
CA LEU A 137 3.47 -11.77 -6.60
C LEU A 137 2.93 -13.09 -7.15
N ASN A 138 3.50 -14.23 -6.76
CA ASN A 138 2.95 -15.55 -7.10
C ASN A 138 1.53 -15.74 -6.54
N THR A 139 1.27 -15.27 -5.32
CA THR A 139 -0.08 -15.33 -4.73
C THR A 139 -1.07 -14.44 -5.50
N PHE A 140 -0.66 -13.24 -5.92
CA PHE A 140 -1.50 -12.35 -6.75
C PHE A 140 -1.91 -12.98 -8.08
N ARG A 141 -1.02 -13.78 -8.67
CA ARG A 141 -1.26 -14.51 -9.93
C ARG A 141 -2.14 -15.75 -9.75
N GLY A 142 -2.31 -16.22 -8.52
CA GLY A 142 -3.10 -17.42 -8.19
C GLY A 142 -2.54 -18.68 -8.87
N ASN A 143 -3.45 -19.54 -9.33
CA ASN A 143 -3.10 -20.85 -9.91
C ASN A 143 -2.56 -20.79 -11.35
N ASN A 144 -2.14 -19.64 -11.87
CA ASN A 144 -1.61 -19.53 -13.23
C ASN A 144 -0.14 -19.99 -13.28
N PRO A 145 0.18 -21.19 -13.80
CA PRO A 145 1.53 -21.75 -13.72
C PRO A 145 2.53 -21.01 -14.62
N GLN A 146 2.05 -20.44 -15.74
CA GLN A 146 2.89 -19.75 -16.73
C GLN A 146 3.49 -18.44 -16.23
N ARG A 147 2.97 -17.90 -15.11
CA ARG A 147 3.40 -16.61 -14.56
C ARG A 147 4.15 -16.74 -13.22
N GLN A 148 4.42 -17.96 -12.75
CA GLN A 148 5.08 -18.15 -11.46
C GLN A 148 6.57 -17.77 -11.53
N THR A 149 7.02 -16.92 -10.61
CA THR A 149 8.45 -16.64 -10.40
C THR A 149 9.08 -17.90 -9.81
N GLY A 150 10.08 -18.47 -10.49
CA GLY A 150 10.77 -19.70 -10.08
C GLY A 150 11.54 -19.51 -8.77
N LEU A 151 10.93 -19.86 -7.64
CA LEU A 151 11.61 -20.02 -6.37
C LEU A 151 11.91 -21.51 -6.15
N ASN A 152 13.18 -21.86 -5.96
CA ASN A 152 13.57 -23.20 -5.52
C ASN A 152 13.21 -23.33 -4.03
N ILE A 153 12.03 -23.88 -3.73
CA ILE A 153 11.45 -23.92 -2.38
C ILE A 153 12.21 -24.94 -1.53
N ARG A 154 13.29 -24.53 -0.86
CA ARG A 154 13.70 -25.21 0.37
C ARG A 154 12.77 -24.75 1.49
N LYS A 155 12.06 -25.71 2.10
CA LYS A 155 11.31 -25.53 3.35
C LYS A 155 12.25 -24.95 4.41
N SER A 156 12.22 -23.65 4.59
CA SER A 156 12.91 -22.94 5.66
C SER A 156 11.86 -22.22 6.48
N ILE A 157 11.92 -22.45 7.79
CA ILE A 157 11.00 -22.07 8.84
C ILE A 157 10.96 -20.54 8.96
N PHE A 158 10.03 -19.82 8.31
CA PHE A 158 9.97 -18.34 8.43
C PHE A 158 8.57 -17.72 8.23
N VAL A 159 8.43 -16.54 8.84
CA VAL A 159 7.26 -15.66 8.96
C VAL A 159 6.67 -15.31 7.59
N ASN A 160 5.39 -15.66 7.40
CA ASN A 160 4.64 -15.35 6.19
C ASN A 160 4.10 -13.91 6.26
N PHE A 161 4.26 -13.13 5.19
CA PHE A 161 3.47 -11.88 5.01
C PHE A 161 1.98 -12.15 4.80
N LEU A 162 1.67 -13.37 4.37
CA LEU A 162 0.31 -13.80 4.10
C LEU A 162 -0.32 -14.35 5.38
N PRO A 163 -1.59 -14.02 5.65
CA PRO A 163 -2.34 -14.68 6.71
C PRO A 163 -2.36 -16.19 6.46
N GLU A 164 -2.30 -17.00 7.52
CA GLU A 164 -2.34 -18.45 7.38
C GLU A 164 -3.58 -18.91 6.60
N PRO A 165 -3.46 -19.98 5.77
CA PRO A 165 -4.59 -20.55 5.06
C PRO A 165 -5.66 -21.04 6.05
N GLY A 166 -6.71 -20.24 6.24
CA GLY A 166 -7.77 -20.50 7.22
C GLY A 166 -8.28 -19.28 7.97
N TYR A 167 -7.60 -18.14 7.91
CA TYR A 167 -8.01 -16.92 8.61
C TYR A 167 -9.44 -16.47 8.26
N ASN A 168 -9.82 -16.56 6.97
CA ASN A 168 -11.18 -16.23 6.51
C ASN A 168 -12.22 -17.35 6.68
N LYS A 169 -11.84 -18.60 7.03
CA LYS A 169 -12.83 -19.68 7.25
C LYS A 169 -13.54 -19.57 8.60
N ARG A 170 -12.99 -18.81 9.57
CA ARG A 170 -13.53 -18.71 10.94
C ARG A 170 -14.56 -17.59 11.17
N LYS A 171 -14.81 -16.73 10.19
CA LYS A 171 -15.81 -15.65 10.30
C LYS A 171 -16.85 -15.73 9.17
N ARG A 172 -17.67 -16.77 9.18
CA ARG A 172 -19.03 -16.67 8.62
C ARG A 172 -19.95 -16.33 9.79
N PRO A 173 -20.46 -15.09 9.94
CA PRO A 173 -21.61 -14.89 10.81
C PRO A 173 -22.81 -15.59 10.17
N TYR A 174 -23.41 -16.52 10.91
CA TYR A 174 -24.77 -16.96 10.63
C TYR A 174 -25.66 -15.73 10.81
N TYR A 175 -26.33 -15.31 9.74
CA TYR A 175 -27.48 -14.43 9.86
C TYR A 175 -28.67 -15.32 10.22
N TYR A 176 -29.16 -15.17 11.45
CA TYR A 176 -30.56 -15.46 11.81
C TYR A 176 -31.29 -14.13 11.84
#